data_AF-A0A2V2DM98-F1
#
_entry.id   AF-A0A2V2DM98-F1
#
_cell.length_a   1.000
_cell.length_b   1.000
_cell.length_c   1.000
_cell.angle_alpha   90.00
_cell.angle_beta   90.00
_cell.angle_gamma   90.00
#
_symmetry.space_group_name_H-M   'P 1'
#
loop_
_entity.id
_entity.type
_entity.pdbx_description
1 polymer ?
#
loop_
_entity_poly.entity_id
_entity_poly.type
_entity_poly.pdbx_seq_one_letter_code
_entity_poly.pdbx_strand_id
1 'polypeptide(L)'
;MKRLLVFLTAAVSLPVMLVAGRGAVQKADKETGVQETQVQSALPTEEIKCDLIPAVKVDGKVYYDTGRESDIRARCGVMDGRITGEVDRWKMPEKNGESNFGTGYEYQFADDNSLELFINGKWFRFEQRSGQ
;
A
#
# COMPACT_ATOMS: atom_id res chain seq x y z
N MET A 1 36.82 -4.21 -18.13
CA MET A 1 37.79 -3.14 -17.79
C MET A 1 37.24 -1.85 -18.38
N LYS A 2 36.84 -0.81 -17.66
CA LYS A 2 37.60 -0.03 -16.67
C LYS A 2 36.69 0.46 -15.52
N ARG A 3 37.22 0.40 -14.30
CA ARG A 3 36.68 1.04 -13.09
C ARG A 3 37.15 2.50 -13.08
N LEU A 4 36.30 3.44 -12.69
CA LEU A 4 36.77 4.74 -12.23
C LEU A 4 36.06 5.11 -10.92
N LEU A 5 36.87 5.16 -9.88
CA LEU A 5 36.60 5.54 -8.51
C LEU A 5 37.28 6.90 -8.29
N VAL A 6 36.59 7.88 -7.73
CA VAL A 6 37.16 9.11 -7.14
C VAL A 6 36.31 9.42 -5.90
N PHE A 7 36.78 9.11 -4.67
CA PHE A 7 37.53 9.97 -3.71
C PHE A 7 36.70 11.21 -3.27
N LEU A 8 36.59 11.68 -2.02
CA LEU A 8 37.33 11.54 -0.76
C LEU A 8 36.54 12.34 0.31
N THR A 9 36.44 11.83 1.55
CA THR A 9 36.52 12.47 2.92
C THR A 9 36.10 13.94 3.15
N ALA A 10 35.62 14.42 4.31
CA ALA A 10 35.90 14.05 5.70
C ALA A 10 34.84 14.67 6.66
N ALA A 11 34.67 14.08 7.83
CA ALA A 11 33.91 14.56 8.99
C ALA A 11 34.71 15.58 9.83
N VAL A 12 34.06 16.56 10.46
CA VAL A 12 34.55 17.23 11.68
C VAL A 12 33.39 17.65 12.59
N SER A 13 33.60 17.44 13.89
CA SER A 13 32.70 17.53 15.05
C SER A 13 32.52 18.94 15.64
N LEU A 14 31.38 19.12 16.34
CA LEU A 14 31.05 20.03 17.48
C LEU A 14 32.20 20.21 18.51
N PRO A 15 32.21 21.18 19.48
CA PRO A 15 31.05 21.65 20.31
C PRO A 15 31.12 23.09 20.93
N VAL A 16 30.18 23.37 21.85
CA VAL A 16 30.32 24.06 23.17
C VAL A 16 29.49 25.34 23.41
N MET A 17 28.71 25.26 24.50
CA MET A 17 27.90 26.25 25.20
C MET A 17 28.63 27.53 25.64
N LEU A 18 27.86 28.61 25.88
CA LEU A 18 28.13 29.48 27.03
C LEU A 18 26.84 29.93 27.74
N VAL A 19 26.93 29.84 29.07
CA VAL A 19 25.95 30.04 30.15
C VAL A 19 26.01 31.49 30.67
N ALA A 20 24.94 32.00 31.32
CA ALA A 20 24.98 32.61 32.67
C ALA A 20 23.77 33.50 33.02
N GLY A 21 23.27 33.35 34.26
CA GLY A 21 22.38 34.30 34.94
C GLY A 21 21.52 33.66 36.04
N ARG A 22 22.10 33.06 37.09
CA ARG A 22 22.22 33.58 38.49
C ARG A 22 20.89 33.92 39.20
N GLY A 23 20.53 33.10 40.18
CA GLY A 23 19.58 33.40 41.27
C GLY A 23 19.64 32.29 42.32
N ALA A 24 19.79 32.64 43.59
CA ALA A 24 20.39 31.82 44.64
C ALA A 24 19.40 31.32 45.71
N VAL A 25 19.83 30.25 46.38
CA VAL A 25 19.58 29.86 47.79
C VAL A 25 18.27 29.13 48.14
N GLN A 26 18.51 28.06 48.90
CA GLN A 26 17.68 26.93 49.31
C GLN A 26 16.84 27.24 50.55
N LYS A 27 15.70 26.53 50.70
CA LYS A 27 15.40 25.83 51.95
C LYS A 27 14.63 24.54 51.65
N ALA A 28 15.14 23.46 52.22
CA ALA A 28 14.61 22.11 52.12
C ALA A 28 13.29 21.99 52.88
N ASP A 29 12.34 21.25 52.30
CA ASP A 29 11.45 20.37 53.03
C ASP A 29 11.18 19.11 52.18
N LYS A 30 11.07 18.02 52.91
CA LYS A 30 11.28 16.63 52.51
C LYS A 30 9.95 16.02 52.11
N GLU A 31 9.75 15.68 50.84
CA GLU A 31 8.65 14.80 50.42
C GLU A 31 9.10 13.83 49.33
N THR A 32 9.22 12.57 49.75
CA THR A 32 8.83 11.33 49.08
C THR A 32 9.01 11.31 47.56
N GLY A 33 10.13 10.72 47.14
CA GLY A 33 10.38 10.38 45.75
C GLY A 33 9.33 9.42 45.21
N VAL A 34 8.65 9.85 44.15
CA VAL A 34 8.15 8.97 43.10
C VAL A 34 8.86 9.43 41.84
N GLN A 35 9.78 8.62 41.36
CA GLN A 35 10.43 8.83 40.06
C GLN A 35 9.34 8.70 38.99
N GLU A 36 9.08 9.79 38.26
CA GLU A 36 8.32 9.73 37.01
C GLU A 36 9.10 8.85 36.03
N THR A 37 8.71 7.58 35.99
CA THR A 37 9.12 6.70 34.91
C THR A 37 8.47 7.22 33.65
N GLN A 38 9.26 7.84 32.78
CA GLN A 38 8.88 8.16 31.41
C GLN A 38 8.57 6.86 30.69
N VAL A 39 7.29 6.47 30.65
CA VAL A 39 6.81 5.44 29.73
C VAL A 39 6.59 6.12 28.38
N GLN A 40 7.70 6.37 27.66
CA GLN A 40 7.62 6.55 26.21
C GLN A 40 7.36 5.19 25.58
N SER A 41 6.11 4.72 25.69
CA SER A 41 5.61 3.67 24.80
C SER A 41 5.30 4.34 23.46
N ALA A 42 6.32 4.52 22.64
CA ALA A 42 6.10 4.72 21.21
C ALA A 42 5.51 3.42 20.66
N LEU A 43 4.18 3.35 20.60
CA LEU A 43 3.49 2.37 19.77
C LEU A 43 4.05 2.55 18.35
N PRO A 44 4.47 1.46 17.66
CA PRO A 44 4.78 1.56 16.26
C PRO A 44 3.53 2.13 15.57
N THR A 45 3.67 3.24 14.86
CA THR A 45 2.64 3.71 13.95
C THR A 45 2.63 2.74 12.77
N GLU A 46 2.04 1.57 12.98
CA GLU A 46 1.61 0.68 11.91
C GLU A 46 0.61 1.50 11.08
N GLU A 47 1.00 1.87 9.86
CA GLU A 47 0.10 2.52 8.92
C GLU A 47 -1.13 1.63 8.73
N ILE A 48 -2.32 2.16 9.05
CA ILE A 48 -3.58 1.43 8.93
C ILE A 48 -3.84 1.18 7.43
N LYS A 49 -3.52 -0.03 6.97
CA LYS A 49 -3.79 -0.50 5.61
C LYS A 49 -5.16 -1.14 5.57
N CYS A 50 -6.10 -0.45 4.92
CA CYS A 50 -7.42 -0.99 4.61
C CYS A 50 -7.40 -1.63 3.23
N ASP A 51 -8.13 -2.73 3.08
CA ASP A 51 -8.26 -3.40 1.79
C ASP A 51 -9.01 -2.51 0.81
N LEU A 52 -8.51 -2.44 -0.42
CA LEU A 52 -9.25 -1.84 -1.51
C LEU A 52 -10.29 -2.82 -2.04
N ILE A 53 -11.30 -2.28 -2.70
CA ILE A 53 -12.24 -3.09 -3.48
C ILE A 53 -11.41 -3.89 -4.51
N PRO A 54 -11.69 -5.20 -4.70
CA PRO A 54 -10.98 -5.98 -5.69
C PRO A 54 -11.05 -5.30 -7.06
N ALA A 55 -9.88 -5.13 -7.69
CA ALA A 55 -9.71 -4.38 -8.91
C ALA A 55 -8.64 -5.01 -9.79
N VAL A 56 -8.84 -4.89 -11.10
CA VAL A 56 -7.95 -5.43 -12.14
C VAL A 56 -7.76 -4.39 -13.23
N LYS A 57 -6.55 -4.31 -13.80
CA LYS A 57 -6.27 -3.43 -14.94
C LYS A 57 -6.09 -4.25 -16.21
N VAL A 58 -6.89 -3.95 -17.23
CA VAL A 58 -6.82 -4.60 -18.55
C VAL A 58 -7.04 -3.52 -19.60
N ASP A 59 -6.24 -3.57 -20.67
CA ASP A 59 -6.32 -2.62 -21.78
C ASP A 59 -6.37 -1.13 -21.37
N GLY A 60 -5.55 -0.77 -20.38
CA GLY A 60 -5.46 0.60 -19.87
C GLY A 60 -6.59 1.02 -18.94
N LYS A 61 -7.65 0.22 -18.78
CA LYS A 61 -8.83 0.49 -17.94
C LYS A 61 -8.76 -0.29 -16.64
N VAL A 62 -9.24 0.32 -15.55
CA VAL A 62 -9.38 -0.34 -14.24
C VAL A 62 -10.84 -0.75 -14.06
N TYR A 63 -11.05 -2.02 -13.77
CA TYR A 63 -12.36 -2.62 -13.53
C TYR A 63 -12.44 -3.06 -12.08
N TYR A 64 -13.60 -2.83 -11.46
CA TYR A 64 -13.85 -3.09 -10.05
C TYR A 64 -14.86 -4.21 -9.89
N ASP A 65 -14.63 -5.08 -8.91
CA ASP A 65 -15.61 -6.09 -8.55
C ASP A 65 -16.96 -5.43 -8.19
N THR A 66 -18.02 -5.97 -8.76
CA THR A 66 -19.39 -5.53 -8.49
C THR A 66 -20.03 -6.32 -7.34
N GLY A 67 -19.39 -7.39 -6.88
CA GLY A 67 -19.93 -8.34 -5.90
C GLY A 67 -20.99 -9.28 -6.49
N ARG A 68 -21.16 -9.30 -7.82
CA ARG A 68 -22.18 -10.10 -8.52
C ARG A 68 -21.54 -11.19 -9.37
N GLU A 69 -22.13 -12.38 -9.33
CA GLU A 69 -21.90 -13.39 -10.36
C GLU A 69 -22.50 -12.90 -11.69
N SER A 70 -21.86 -13.30 -12.79
CA SER A 70 -22.32 -13.06 -14.16
C SER A 70 -23.70 -13.65 -14.41
N ASP A 71 -24.56 -12.91 -15.11
CA ASP A 71 -25.83 -13.39 -15.66
C ASP A 71 -25.72 -13.93 -17.10
N ILE A 72 -24.58 -13.73 -17.77
CA ILE A 72 -24.30 -14.22 -19.12
C ILE A 72 -24.07 -15.74 -19.13
N ARG A 73 -24.98 -16.47 -19.80
CA ARG A 73 -24.93 -17.95 -19.93
C ARG A 73 -24.26 -18.43 -21.21
N ALA A 74 -24.34 -17.67 -22.29
CA ALA A 74 -23.73 -18.03 -23.56
C ALA A 74 -22.28 -17.54 -23.60
N ARG A 75 -21.33 -18.45 -23.78
CA ARG A 75 -19.89 -18.15 -23.81
C ARG A 75 -19.29 -18.64 -25.11
N CYS A 76 -18.51 -17.80 -25.78
CA CYS A 76 -17.56 -18.30 -26.75
C CYS A 76 -16.50 -19.11 -25.99
N GLY A 77 -16.16 -20.30 -26.50
CA GLY A 77 -15.27 -21.23 -25.80
C GLY A 77 -13.82 -20.78 -25.67
N VAL A 78 -13.46 -19.63 -26.24
CA VAL A 78 -12.10 -19.06 -26.22
C VAL A 78 -12.08 -17.88 -25.25
N MET A 79 -11.11 -17.86 -24.34
CA MET A 79 -10.91 -16.76 -23.39
C MET A 79 -10.17 -15.60 -24.06
N ASP A 80 -10.46 -14.36 -23.63
CA ASP A 80 -9.80 -13.17 -24.16
C ASP A 80 -8.42 -12.94 -23.54
N GLY A 81 -8.24 -13.40 -22.30
CA GLY A 81 -6.94 -13.33 -21.64
C GLY A 81 -6.92 -13.93 -20.24
N ARG A 82 -5.82 -13.66 -19.53
CA ARG A 82 -5.54 -14.15 -18.18
C ARG A 82 -4.83 -13.07 -17.36
N ILE A 83 -5.19 -12.97 -16.09
CA ILE A 83 -4.51 -12.12 -15.11
C ILE A 83 -3.19 -12.77 -14.70
N THR A 84 -2.09 -12.06 -14.84
CA THR A 84 -0.72 -12.61 -14.70
C THR A 84 0.12 -11.93 -13.63
N GLY A 85 -0.35 -10.79 -13.10
CA GLY A 85 0.34 -10.02 -12.06
C GLY A 85 -0.54 -9.75 -10.85
N GLU A 86 0.09 -9.58 -9.69
CA GLU A 86 -0.56 -9.26 -8.43
C GLU A 86 0.17 -8.10 -7.76
N VAL A 87 -0.60 -7.19 -7.18
CA VAL A 87 -0.14 -6.13 -6.29
C VAL A 87 -0.73 -6.35 -4.90
N ASP A 88 -0.19 -5.68 -3.88
CA ASP A 88 -0.75 -5.75 -2.53
C ASP A 88 -2.24 -5.38 -2.53
N ARG A 89 -3.05 -6.03 -1.69
CA ARG A 89 -4.51 -5.83 -1.58
C ARG A 89 -4.97 -4.40 -1.27
N TRP A 90 -4.07 -3.55 -0.75
CA TRP A 90 -4.32 -2.13 -0.47
C TRP A 90 -3.75 -1.19 -1.56
N LYS A 91 -3.28 -1.73 -2.69
CA LYS A 91 -2.78 -0.96 -3.85
C LYS A 91 -3.70 -1.16 -5.05
N MET A 92 -3.81 -0.13 -5.89
CA MET A 92 -4.47 -0.28 -7.19
C MET A 92 -3.51 -0.89 -8.20
N PRO A 93 -3.99 -1.76 -9.11
CA PRO A 93 -3.18 -2.26 -10.21
C PRO A 93 -2.81 -1.12 -11.17
N GLU A 94 -1.52 -0.99 -11.49
CA GLU A 94 -1.01 0.10 -12.31
C GLU A 94 -0.70 -0.35 -13.75
N LYS A 95 -0.41 -1.63 -13.95
CA LYS A 95 -0.10 -2.22 -15.26
C LYS A 95 -1.19 -3.19 -15.71
N ASN A 96 -1.33 -3.34 -17.03
CA ASN A 96 -2.24 -4.33 -17.59
C ASN A 96 -1.86 -5.75 -17.13
N GLY A 97 -2.86 -6.54 -16.78
CA GLY A 97 -2.71 -7.90 -16.26
C GLY A 97 -2.45 -7.98 -14.76
N GLU A 98 -2.34 -6.85 -14.05
CA GLU A 98 -2.25 -6.81 -12.58
C GLU A 98 -3.64 -6.77 -11.93
N SER A 99 -3.77 -7.45 -10.79
CA SER A 99 -4.90 -7.32 -9.87
C SER A 99 -4.43 -7.16 -8.41
N ASN A 100 -5.31 -6.70 -7.52
CA ASN A 100 -5.05 -6.66 -6.08
C ASN A 100 -5.69 -7.84 -5.31
N PHE A 101 -6.08 -8.91 -6.00
CA PHE A 101 -6.79 -10.06 -5.42
C PHE A 101 -6.26 -11.43 -5.91
N GLY A 102 -5.14 -11.46 -6.64
CA GLY A 102 -4.46 -12.67 -7.09
C GLY A 102 -4.21 -12.75 -8.60
N THR A 103 -3.73 -13.91 -9.06
CA THR A 103 -3.40 -14.17 -10.46
C THR A 103 -4.01 -15.47 -10.97
N GLY A 104 -3.84 -15.77 -12.26
CA GLY A 104 -4.24 -17.02 -12.87
C GLY A 104 -5.69 -17.06 -13.34
N TYR A 105 -6.49 -16.03 -13.04
CA TYR A 105 -7.89 -15.93 -13.46
C TYR A 105 -7.98 -15.59 -14.95
N GLU A 106 -8.78 -16.35 -15.68
CA GLU A 106 -9.11 -16.06 -17.09
C GLU A 106 -10.23 -15.04 -17.15
N TYR A 107 -10.27 -14.24 -18.22
CA TYR A 107 -11.31 -13.23 -18.41
C TYR A 107 -11.86 -13.20 -19.83
N GLN A 108 -13.07 -12.68 -19.95
CA GLN A 108 -13.69 -12.25 -21.20
C GLN A 108 -14.28 -10.84 -21.05
N PHE A 109 -14.30 -10.07 -22.13
CA PHE A 109 -15.07 -8.83 -22.19
C PHE A 109 -16.55 -9.16 -22.36
N ALA A 110 -17.39 -8.59 -21.49
CA ALA A 110 -18.83 -8.68 -21.65
C ALA A 110 -19.38 -7.50 -22.46
N ASP A 111 -18.77 -6.32 -22.31
CA ASP A 111 -18.97 -5.13 -23.13
C ASP A 111 -17.77 -4.17 -22.96
N ASP A 112 -17.82 -2.98 -23.56
CA ASP A 112 -16.73 -1.99 -23.54
C ASP A 112 -16.32 -1.55 -22.12
N ASN A 113 -17.22 -1.68 -21.15
CA ASN A 113 -17.08 -1.18 -19.78
C ASN A 113 -17.09 -2.29 -18.74
N SER A 114 -17.13 -3.56 -19.15
CA SER A 114 -17.17 -4.69 -18.23
C SER A 114 -16.35 -5.89 -18.66
N LEU A 115 -15.79 -6.52 -17.64
CA LEU A 115 -15.05 -7.78 -17.71
C LEU A 115 -15.80 -8.81 -16.90
N GLU A 116 -15.66 -10.07 -17.31
CA GLU A 116 -16.07 -11.20 -16.50
C GLU A 116 -14.87 -12.09 -16.25
N LEU A 117 -14.59 -12.36 -14.97
CA LEU A 117 -13.46 -13.17 -14.55
C LEU A 117 -13.95 -14.54 -14.10
N PHE A 118 -13.27 -15.59 -14.57
CA PHE A 118 -13.49 -16.95 -14.11
C PHE A 118 -12.64 -17.23 -12.88
N ILE A 119 -13.27 -17.19 -11.71
CA ILE A 119 -12.64 -17.33 -10.39
C ILE A 119 -13.32 -18.48 -9.67
N ASN A 120 -12.55 -19.48 -9.25
CA ASN A 120 -13.04 -20.62 -8.45
C ASN A 120 -14.27 -21.33 -9.05
N GLY A 121 -14.31 -21.50 -10.38
CA GLY A 121 -15.41 -22.19 -11.07
C GLY A 121 -16.64 -21.33 -11.34
N LYS A 122 -16.60 -20.02 -11.04
CA LYS A 122 -17.71 -19.08 -11.23
C LYS A 122 -17.24 -17.86 -12.04
N TRP A 123 -18.18 -17.24 -12.73
CA TRP A 123 -17.95 -16.00 -13.47
C TRP A 123 -18.39 -14.81 -12.62
N PHE A 124 -17.51 -13.85 -12.38
CA PHE A 124 -17.79 -12.64 -11.62
C PHE A 124 -17.72 -11.41 -12.50
N ARG A 125 -18.68 -10.49 -12.33
CA ARG A 125 -18.79 -9.26 -13.11
C ARG A 125 -17.94 -8.15 -12.49
N PHE A 126 -17.04 -7.59 -13.30
CA PHE A 126 -16.23 -6.43 -12.97
C PHE A 126 -16.60 -5.29 -13.92
N GLU A 127 -16.73 -4.08 -13.40
CA GLU A 127 -17.19 -2.91 -14.17
C GLU A 127 -16.23 -1.74 -14.01
N GLN A 128 -16.01 -1.00 -15.09
CA GLN A 128 -15.36 0.29 -15.02
C GLN A 128 -16.30 1.25 -14.27
N ARG A 129 -15.76 1.97 -13.29
CA ARG A 129 -16.47 3.12 -12.73
C ARG A 129 -16.27 4.28 -13.68
N SER A 130 -17.34 4.76 -14.30
CA SER A 130 -17.34 6.07 -14.94
C SER A 130 -16.94 7.09 -13.88
N GLY A 131 -15.78 7.72 -14.06
CA GLY A 131 -15.45 8.94 -13.32
C GLY A 131 -16.50 9.98 -13.67
N GLN A 132 -17.09 10.62 -12.66
CA GLN A 132 -17.88 11.83 -12.83
C GLN A 132 -17.01 12.97 -13.37
#